data_AF-B4XWC1-F1
#
_entry.id   AF-B4XWC1-F1
#
_cell.length_a   1.000
_cell.length_b   1.000
_cell.length_c   1.000
_cell.angle_alpha   90.00
_cell.angle_beta   90.00
_cell.angle_gamma   90.00
#
_symmetry.space_group_name_H-M   'P 1'
#
loop_
_entity.id
_entity.type
_entity.pdbx_description
1 polymer ?
#
loop_
_entity_poly.entity_id
_entity_poly.type
_entity_poly.pdbx_seq_one_letter_code
_entity_poly.pdbx_strand_id
1 'polypeptide(L)' 'EEVWSLHLIKFLDISGNPLKCLPDKISQLTGLRTMFMNSCQFDEFPRQVLQLEGLKKLYMGNWAGEGKPSLVPE' A
#
# COMPACT_ATOMS: atom_id res chain seq x y z
N GLU A 1 -19.59 -1.91 -7.52
CA GLU A 1 -19.04 -1.88 -6.15
C GLU A 1 -17.53 -1.99 -6.20
N GLU A 2 -16.82 -0.87 -5.99
CA GLU A 2 -15.35 -0.85 -5.96
C GLU A 2 -14.86 -1.29 -4.56
N VAL A 3 -13.77 -2.06 -4.48
CA VAL A 3 -13.18 -2.54 -3.20
C VAL A 3 -12.85 -1.37 -2.23
N TRP A 4 -12.70 -0.17 -2.78
CA TRP A 4 -12.35 1.07 -2.07
C TRP A 4 -13.50 1.66 -1.23
N SER A 5 -14.75 1.21 -1.42
CA SER A 5 -15.90 1.65 -0.61
C SER A 5 -16.07 0.88 0.71
N LEU A 6 -15.18 -0.05 1.01
CA LEU A 6 -15.27 -0.93 2.18
C LEU A 6 -14.61 -0.27 3.41
N HIS A 7 -15.31 0.71 3.97
CA HIS A 7 -14.86 1.53 5.11
C HIS A 7 -14.53 0.74 6.40
N LEU A 8 -14.94 -0.53 6.50
CA LEU A 8 -14.71 -1.38 7.68
C LEU A 8 -13.47 -2.28 7.56
N ILE A 9 -12.78 -2.29 6.41
CA ILE A 9 -11.58 -3.09 6.23
C ILE A 9 -10.48 -2.59 7.16
N LYS A 10 -9.96 -3.48 8.00
CA LYS A 10 -8.81 -3.23 8.88
C LYS A 10 -7.51 -3.85 8.36
N PHE A 11 -7.62 -4.87 7.51
CA PHE A 11 -6.51 -5.63 6.96
C PHE A 11 -6.69 -5.76 5.45
N LEU A 12 -5.68 -5.35 4.68
CA LEU A 12 -5.66 -5.47 3.23
C LEU A 12 -4.38 -6.19 2.83
N ASP A 13 -4.53 -7.31 2.13
CA ASP A 13 -3.41 -8.05 1.55
C ASP A 13 -3.51 -8.01 0.03
N ILE A 14 -2.52 -7.40 -0.61
CA ILE A 14 -2.34 -7.35 -2.06
C ILE A 14 -1.03 -8.01 -2.48
N SER A 15 -0.40 -8.79 -1.60
CA SER A 15 0.88 -9.43 -1.85
C SER A 15 0.82 -10.36 -3.08
N GLY A 16 1.92 -10.46 -3.82
CA GLY A 16 2.05 -11.33 -4.99
C GLY A 16 1.30 -10.84 -6.24
N ASN A 17 0.78 -9.61 -6.24
CA ASN A 17 0.17 -9.02 -7.43
C ASN A 17 1.19 -8.21 -8.24
N PRO A 18 1.08 -8.19 -9.58
CA PRO A 18 1.97 -7.41 -10.46
C PRO A 18 1.62 -5.90 -10.45
N LEU A 19 1.38 -5.36 -9.26
CA LEU A 19 1.02 -3.95 -9.06
C LEU A 19 2.27 -3.09 -9.17
N LYS A 20 2.19 -2.08 -10.04
CA LYS A 20 3.24 -1.06 -10.21
C LYS A 20 2.97 0.21 -9.41
N CYS A 21 1.69 0.52 -9.21
CA CYS A 21 1.20 1.68 -8.46
C CYS A 21 -0.06 1.30 -7.69
N LEU A 22 -0.36 2.06 -6.63
CA LEU A 22 -1.64 2.01 -5.95
C LEU A 22 -2.55 3.12 -6.50
N PRO A 23 -3.87 2.91 -6.59
CA PRO A 23 -4.80 3.95 -7.00
C PRO A 23 -4.97 4.99 -5.89
N ASP A 24 -5.21 6.25 -6.26
CA ASP A 24 -5.43 7.35 -5.30
C ASP A 24 -6.65 7.11 -4.39
N LYS A 25 -7.63 6.34 -4.89
CA LYS A 25 -8.83 5.93 -4.12
C LYS A 25 -8.50 5.06 -2.91
N ILE A 26 -7.28 4.54 -2.76
CA ILE A 26 -6.90 3.75 -1.59
C ILE A 26 -7.02 4.56 -0.29
N SER A 27 -6.84 5.89 -0.36
CA SER A 27 -7.07 6.84 0.73
C SER A 27 -8.47 6.76 1.35
N GLN A 28 -9.47 6.26 0.62
CA GLN A 28 -10.84 6.07 1.11
C GLN A 28 -10.94 4.97 2.18
N LEU A 29 -9.96 4.08 2.27
CA LEU A 29 -9.88 3.02 3.28
C LEU A 29 -9.41 3.57 4.64
N THR A 30 -10.14 4.55 5.19
CA THR A 30 -9.83 5.22 6.47
C THR A 30 -9.82 4.27 7.68
N GLY A 31 -10.54 3.15 7.58
CA GLY A 31 -10.56 2.07 8.57
C GLY A 31 -9.33 1.15 8.55
N LEU A 32 -8.51 1.22 7.49
CA LEU A 32 -7.38 0.30 7.29
C LEU A 32 -6.32 0.52 8.37
N ARG A 33 -5.82 -0.57 8.96
CA ARG A 33 -4.81 -0.54 10.03
C ARG A 33 -3.54 -1.27 9.62
N THR A 34 -3.67 -2.33 8.83
CA THR A 34 -2.54 -3.15 8.39
C THR A 34 -2.65 -3.41 6.89
N MET A 35 -1.55 -3.22 6.17
CA MET A 35 -1.47 -3.50 4.75
C MET A 35 -0.25 -4.38 4.44
N PHE A 36 -0.47 -5.43 3.63
CA PHE A 36 0.57 -6.32 3.13
C PHE A 36 0.68 -6.15 1.61
N MET A 37 1.89 -5.90 1.13
CA MET A 37 2.19 -5.66 -0.28
C MET A 37 3.49 -6.38 -0.70
N ASN A 38 3.73 -7.56 -0.12
CA ASN A 38 4.97 -8.29 -0.38
C ASN A 38 4.99 -8.81 -1.82
N SER A 39 6.17 -8.94 -2.41
CA SER A 39 6.31 -9.51 -3.76
C SER A 39 5.51 -8.77 -4.83
N CYS A 40 5.36 -7.45 -4.69
CA CYS A 40 4.73 -6.58 -5.69
C CYS A 40 5.77 -5.88 -6.57
N GLN A 41 5.38 -5.47 -7.76
CA GLN A 41 6.29 -4.89 -8.77
C GLN A 41 6.29 -3.36 -8.74
N PHE A 42 6.25 -2.77 -7.54
CA PHE A 42 6.33 -1.31 -7.40
C PHE A 42 7.70 -0.82 -7.87
N ASP A 43 7.73 0.09 -8.83
CA ASP A 43 8.98 0.67 -9.34
C ASP A 43 9.59 1.68 -8.34
N GLU A 44 8.71 2.31 -7.55
CA GLU A 44 9.00 3.29 -6.50
C GLU A 44 8.15 3.01 -5.24
N PHE A 45 8.50 3.65 -4.12
CA PHE A 45 7.67 3.57 -2.92
C PHE A 45 6.27 4.14 -3.19
N PRO A 46 5.18 3.39 -2.94
CA PRO A 46 3.83 3.82 -3.28
C PRO A 46 3.32 4.87 -2.29
N ARG A 47 3.60 6.15 -2.57
CA ARG A 47 3.26 7.30 -1.73
C ARG A 47 1.78 7.38 -1.34
N GLN A 48 0.89 6.76 -2.10
CA GLN A 48 -0.54 6.66 -1.78
C GLN A 48 -0.78 6.00 -0.42
N VAL A 49 0.11 5.12 0.06
CA VAL A 49 -0.01 4.55 1.42
C VAL A 49 0.18 5.59 2.52
N LEU A 50 0.84 6.72 2.22
CA LEU A 50 1.01 7.84 3.15
C LEU A 50 -0.30 8.62 3.33
N GLN A 51 -1.25 8.49 2.41
CA GLN A 51 -2.59 9.10 2.51
C GLN A 51 -3.56 8.25 3.34
N LEU A 52 -3.17 7.04 3.77
CA LEU A 52 -3.98 6.20 4.63
C LEU A 52 -3.84 6.65 6.09
N GLU A 53 -4.65 7.62 6.50
CA GLU A 53 -4.63 8.19 7.87
C GLU A 53 -4.73 7.15 8.99
N GLY A 54 -5.42 6.04 8.70
CA GLY A 54 -5.63 4.95 9.64
C GLY A 54 -4.47 3.95 9.75
N LEU A 55 -3.55 3.92 8.80
CA LEU A 55 -2.59 2.84 8.64
C LEU A 55 -1.56 2.87 9.76
N LYS A 56 -1.38 1.73 10.42
CA LYS A 56 -0.42 1.55 11.53
C LYS A 56 0.75 0.65 11.17
N LYS A 57 0.53 -0.27 10.23
CA LYS A 57 1.50 -1.29 9.85
C LYS A 57 1.49 -1.46 8.34
N LEU A 58 2.66 -1.30 7.72
CA LEU A 58 2.88 -1.56 6.31
C LEU A 58 3.96 -2.62 6.18
N TYR A 59 3.65 -3.71 5.49
CA TYR A 59 4.58 -4.78 5.17
C TYR A 59 4.85 -4.77 3.67
N MET A 60 6.06 -4.42 3.30
CA MET A 60 6.51 -4.32 1.91
C MET A 60 7.91 -4.93 1.80
N GLY A 61 7.98 -6.26 1.70
CA GLY A 61 9.21 -6.98 1.39
C GLY A 61 9.25 -7.38 -0.08
N ASN A 62 10.45 -7.45 -0.67
CA ASN A 62 10.65 -7.98 -2.02
C ASN A 62 9.85 -7.20 -3.07
N TRP A 63 10.15 -5.91 -3.22
CA TRP A 63 9.58 -5.04 -4.26
C TRP A 63 10.66 -4.59 -5.23
N ALA A 64 10.31 -4.23 -6.46
CA ALA A 64 11.29 -4.02 -7.54
C ALA A 64 12.30 -2.88 -7.29
N GLY A 65 12.04 -1.99 -6.34
CA GLY A 65 12.97 -0.96 -5.87
C GLY A 65 13.72 -1.27 -4.57
N GLU A 66 13.62 -2.49 -4.03
CA GLU A 66 14.37 -2.91 -2.84
C GLU A 66 15.89 -2.74 -3.09
N GLY A 67 16.54 -1.89 -2.30
CA GLY A 67 17.96 -1.53 -2.44
C GLY A 67 18.24 -0.21 -3.16
N LYS A 68 17.22 0.46 -3.73
CA LYS A 68 17.34 1.86 -4.17
C LYS A 68 17.26 2.78 -2.94
N PRO A 69 17.97 3.94 -2.92
CA PRO A 69 17.87 4.89 -1.82
C PRO A 69 16.41 5.22 -1.58
N SER A 70 15.95 4.91 -0.38
CA SER A 70 14.56 5.08 0.03
C SER A 70 14.15 6.53 -0.19
N LEU A 71 13.25 6.78 -1.14
CA LEU A 71 12.57 8.07 -1.33
C LEU A 71 11.36 8.20 -0.41
N VAL A 72 11.30 7.40 0.66
CA VAL A 72 10.36 7.65 1.77
C VAL A 72 10.76 9.02 2.32
N PRO A 73 9.94 10.07 2.14
CA PRO A 73 10.21 11.35 2.77
C PRO A 73 10.28 11.12 4.28
N GLU A 74 11.23 11.78 4.96
CA GLU A 74 11.21 11.85 6.43
C GLU A 74 9.84 12.28 6.97
#